data_AF-A0A821G728-F1
#
_entry.id   AF-A0A821G728-F1
#
_cell.length_a   1.000
_cell.length_b   1.000
_cell.length_c   1.000
_cell.angle_alpha   90.00
_cell.angle_beta   90.00
_cell.angle_gamma   90.00
#
_symmetry.space_group_name_H-M   'P 1'
#
loop_
_entity.id
_entity.type
_entity.pdbx_description
1 polymer ?
#
loop_
_entity_poly.entity_id
_entity_poly.type
_entity_poly.pdbx_seq_one_letter_code
_entity_poly.pdbx_strand_id
1 'polypeptide(L)' 'ISTSGAVALRYIVSNTQASKLVPLILAGTESKSKDIRRHTFELLVTMLSQWDFVYLDKHGQLIHNI' A
#
# COMPACT_ATOMS: atom_id res chain seq x y z
N ILE A 1 -0.61 -17.88 -0.30
CA ILE A 1 -0.93 -16.51 -0.79
C ILE A 1 -1.28 -16.60 -2.28
N SER A 2 -2.19 -15.77 -2.79
CA SER A 2 -2.51 -15.77 -4.22
C SER A 2 -1.44 -14.99 -4.98
N THR A 3 -0.70 -15.65 -5.87
CA THR A 3 0.38 -15.03 -6.65
C THR A 3 -0.15 -14.02 -7.66
N SER A 4 -1.29 -14.31 -8.30
CA SER A 4 -1.93 -13.39 -9.25
C SER A 4 -2.42 -12.12 -8.57
N GLY A 5 -2.99 -12.23 -7.36
CA GLY A 5 -3.45 -11.08 -6.58
C GLY A 5 -2.31 -10.13 -6.19
N ALA A 6 -1.18 -10.67 -5.76
CA ALA A 6 0.00 -9.87 -5.40
C ALA A 6 0.56 -9.09 -6.61
N VAL A 7 0.64 -9.74 -7.78
CA VAL A 7 1.09 -9.11 -9.02
C VAL A 7 0.12 -8.02 -9.46
N ALA A 8 -1.19 -8.28 -9.41
CA ALA A 8 -2.22 -7.31 -9.76
C ALA A 8 -2.17 -6.07 -8.85
N LEU A 9 -2.06 -6.26 -7.53
CA LEU A 9 -1.94 -5.14 -6.58
C LEU A 9 -0.69 -4.31 -6.85
N ARG A 10 0.46 -4.94 -7.09
CA ARG A 10 1.70 -4.22 -7.41
C ARG A 10 1.57 -3.41 -8.70
N TYR A 11 0.93 -3.99 -9.72
CA TYR A 11 0.67 -3.29 -10.98
C TYR A 11 -0.24 -2.08 -10.78
N ILE A 12 -1.33 -2.22 -10.02
CA ILE A 12 -2.25 -1.11 -9.71
C ILE A 12 -1.51 -0.01 -8.93
N VAL A 13 -0.78 -0.37 -7.87
CA VAL A 13 -0.03 0.61 -7.07
C VAL A 13 1.01 1.33 -7.92
N SER A 14 1.68 0.65 -8.85
CA SER A 14 2.73 1.29 -9.66
C SER A 14 2.18 2.23 -10.75
N ASN A 15 0.95 1.99 -11.24
CA ASN A 15 0.41 2.72 -12.39
C ASN A 15 -0.76 3.66 -12.03
N THR A 16 -1.35 3.54 -10.84
CA THR A 16 -2.55 4.29 -10.44
C THR A 16 -2.34 4.95 -9.09
N GLN A 17 -2.01 6.26 -9.11
CA GLN A 17 -1.85 7.08 -7.93
C GLN A 17 -3.20 7.66 -7.50
N ALA A 18 -3.87 7.01 -6.56
CA ALA A 18 -5.16 7.44 -6.05
C ALA A 18 -5.18 7.41 -4.53
N SER A 19 -5.38 8.57 -3.89
CA SER A 19 -5.38 8.69 -2.42
C SER A 19 -6.35 7.73 -1.73
N LYS A 20 -7.46 7.36 -2.39
CA LYS A 20 -8.44 6.40 -1.87
C LYS A 20 -7.88 4.98 -1.67
N LEU A 21 -6.80 4.61 -2.36
CA LEU A 21 -6.15 3.32 -2.22
C LEU A 21 -5.26 3.25 -0.97
N VAL A 22 -4.75 4.39 -0.49
CA VAL A 22 -3.87 4.47 0.67
C VAL A 22 -4.48 3.77 1.90
N PRO A 23 -5.68 4.12 2.38
CA PRO A 23 -6.27 3.45 3.55
C PRO A 23 -6.57 1.96 3.32
N LEU A 24 -6.85 1.54 2.08
CA LEU A 24 -7.10 0.13 1.74
C LEU A 24 -5.84 -0.71 1.84
N ILE A 25 -4.72 -0.17 1.36
CA ILE A 25 -3.41 -0.81 1.49
C ILE A 25 -3.01 -0.83 2.96
N LEU A 26 -3.18 0.29 3.67
CA LEU A 26 -2.84 0.40 5.10
C LEU A 26 -3.62 -0.60 5.97
N ALA A 27 -4.88 -0.90 5.68
CA ALA A 27 -5.63 -1.92 6.41
C ALA A 27 -4.93 -3.31 6.40
N GLY A 28 -4.08 -3.59 5.40
CA GLY A 28 -3.32 -4.82 5.31
C GLY A 28 -2.16 -4.94 6.31
N THR A 29 -1.72 -3.85 6.94
CA THR A 29 -0.60 -3.87 7.91
C THR A 29 -1.03 -4.46 9.26
N GLU A 30 -2.32 -4.37 9.58
CA GLU A 30 -2.92 -4.92 10.81
C GLU A 30 -3.46 -6.35 10.62
N SER A 31 -3.25 -6.96 9.46
CA SER A 31 -3.73 -8.32 9.19
C SER A 31 -3.10 -9.33 10.16
N LYS A 32 -3.91 -10.26 10.68
CA LYS A 32 -3.42 -11.38 11.50
C LYS A 32 -2.44 -12.29 10.75
N SER A 33 -2.52 -12.33 9.42
CA SER A 33 -1.61 -13.11 8.59
C SER A 33 -0.28 -12.39 8.39
N LYS A 34 0.82 -13.04 8.82
CA LYS A 34 2.19 -12.54 8.60
C LYS A 34 2.49 -12.33 7.11
N ASP A 35 2.08 -13.26 6.25
CA ASP A 35 2.34 -13.18 4.82
C ASP A 35 1.62 -12.00 4.17
N ILE A 36 0.38 -11.72 4.58
CA ILE A 36 -0.37 -10.55 4.12
C ILE A 36 0.35 -9.28 4.56
N ARG A 37 0.70 -9.14 5.84
CA ARG A 37 1.44 -7.96 6.33
C ARG A 37 2.71 -7.71 5.54
N ARG A 38 3.52 -8.76 5.31
CA ARG A 38 4.74 -8.66 4.50
C ARG A 38 4.47 -8.09 3.11
N HIS A 39 3.50 -8.63 2.39
CA HIS A 39 3.16 -8.13 1.05
C HIS A 39 2.61 -6.70 1.08
N THR A 40 1.83 -6.36 2.11
CA THR A 40 1.35 -4.99 2.31
C THR A 40 2.51 -4.02 2.49
N PHE A 41 3.53 -4.37 3.28
CA PHE A 41 4.73 -3.54 3.43
C PHE A 41 5.52 -3.40 2.12
N GLU A 42 5.63 -4.47 1.32
CA GLU A 42 6.25 -4.41 -0.02
C GLU A 42 5.49 -3.45 -0.97
N LEU A 43 4.16 -3.44 -0.90
CA LEU A 43 3.32 -2.47 -1.62
C LEU A 43 3.49 -1.04 -1.09
N LEU A 44 3.58 -0.87 0.23
CA LEU A 44 3.81 0.45 0.85
C LEU A 44 5.14 1.06 0.43
N VAL A 45 6.22 0.27 0.41
CA VAL A 45 7.52 0.73 -0.08
C VAL A 45 7.40 1.21 -1.53
N THR A 46 6.73 0.43 -2.38
CA THR A 46 6.49 0.81 -3.79
C THR A 46 5.73 2.14 -3.87
N MET A 47 4.63 2.26 -3.13
CA MET A 47 3.79 3.45 -3.07
C MET A 47 4.59 4.68 -2.62
N LEU A 48 5.31 4.60 -1.50
CA LEU A 48 6.09 5.72 -0.94
C LEU A 48 7.27 6.12 -1.83
N SER A 49 7.84 5.18 -2.59
CA SER A 49 8.95 5.47 -3.50
C SER A 49 8.53 6.10 -4.83
N GLN A 50 7.28 5.88 -5.27
CA GLN A 50 6.82 6.25 -6.61
C GLN A 50 5.74 7.32 -6.63
N TRP A 51 4.98 7.48 -5.55
CA TRP A 51 3.82 8.38 -5.53
C TRP A 51 4.23 9.80 -5.14
N ASP A 52 3.64 10.78 -5.82
CA ASP A 52 3.77 12.18 -5.43
C ASP A 52 3.11 12.41 -4.05
N PHE A 53 3.74 13.25 -3.24
CA PHE A 53 3.27 13.63 -1.91
C PHE A 53 1.82 14.15 -1.93
N VAL A 54 1.37 14.81 -3.01
CA VAL A 54 -0.04 15.25 -3.19
C VAL A 54 -1.04 14.12 -2.96
N TYR A 55 -0.71 12.87 -3.33
CA TYR A 55 -1.59 11.73 -3.15
C TYR A 55 -1.54 11.11 -1.75
N LEU A 56 -0.46 11.39 -1.00
CA LEU A 56 -0.17 10.83 0.32
C LEU A 56 -0.53 11.79 1.46
N ASP A 57 -0.50 13.10 1.21
CA ASP A 57 -0.62 14.17 2.21
C ASP A 57 -1.88 14.05 3.07
N LYS A 58 -3.03 13.75 2.44
CA LYS A 58 -4.31 13.51 3.13
C LYS A 58 -4.28 12.37 4.16
N HIS A 59 -3.31 11.47 4.04
CA HIS A 59 -3.13 10.32 4.91
C HIS A 59 -1.77 10.35 5.63
N GLY A 60 -1.07 11.49 5.64
CA GLY A 60 0.27 11.63 6.21
C GLY A 60 0.35 11.20 7.68
N GLN A 61 -0.67 11.49 8.48
CA GLN A 61 -0.74 11.04 9.88
C GLN A 61 -0.82 9.50 10.01
N LEU A 62 -1.54 8.84 9.10
CA LEU A 62 -1.64 7.38 9.11
C LEU A 62 -0.30 6.76 8.71
N ILE A 63 0.41 7.35 7.74
CA ILE A 63 1.72 6.89 7.29
C ILE A 63 2.78 7.08 8.37
N HIS A 64 2.75 8.20 9.10
CA HIS A 64 3.69 8.48 10.19
C HIS A 64 3.60 7.50 11.37
N ASN A 65 2.44 6.88 11.60
CA ASN A 65 2.19 6.02 12.75
C ASN A 65 2.49 4.53 12.52
N ILE A 66 3.05 4.18 11.36
CA ILE A 66 3.42 2.81 10.96
C ILE A 66 4.93 2.66 11.05
#